data_AF-A0A516R0U1-F1
#
_entry.id   AF-A0A516R0U1-F1
#
_cell.length_a   1.000
_cell.length_b   1.000
_cell.length_c   1.000
_cell.angle_alpha   90.00
_cell.angle_beta   90.00
_cell.angle_gamma   90.00
#
_symmetry.space_group_name_H-M   'P 1'
#
loop_
_entity.id
_entity.type
_entity.pdbx_description
1 polymer ?
#
loop_
_entity_poly.entity_id
_entity_poly.type
_entity_poly.pdbx_seq_one_letter_code
_entity_poly.pdbx_strand_id
1 'polypeptide(L)'
;MAGGLFASGALTALFAMALAPPSTSPDVPTTPPSPAERIRVEVATVNGSGCPNGTVAVAAAPDNSAFTVTYSDYLASAGDQSDPVDFRKNCQLSLIVHAPVDYTYAIASVDYRGYASLQSGVSGMEKASYYFQGSPETKSESHRWRGPYADNWQATDTKPWEDLDWAPCGAKRNLNVNTELRVLIGGSDPGRTSFMTMDSTDTKVSSVYRLAWKQCPSS
;
A
#
# COMPACT_ATOMS: atom_id res chain seq x y z
N MET A 1 11.71 -57.99 -83.21
CA MET A 1 10.24 -57.98 -83.11
C MET A 1 9.86 -58.32 -81.68
N ALA A 2 9.46 -57.34 -80.89
CA ALA A 2 8.77 -57.57 -79.62
C ALA A 2 8.19 -56.23 -79.16
N GLY A 3 6.86 -56.15 -79.14
CA GLY A 3 6.10 -55.05 -78.53
C GLY A 3 5.51 -55.46 -77.19
N GLY A 4 4.98 -54.46 -76.50
CA GLY A 4 4.14 -54.56 -75.29
C GLY A 4 4.93 -54.57 -73.98
N LEU A 5 4.44 -54.07 -72.85
CA LEU A 5 3.15 -53.50 -72.43
C LEU A 5 3.38 -52.74 -71.10
N PHE A 6 2.43 -51.88 -70.77
CA PHE A 6 2.28 -50.97 -69.62
C PHE A 6 2.66 -51.46 -68.21
N ALA A 7 3.04 -50.52 -67.33
CA ALA A 7 2.49 -50.42 -65.96
C ALA A 7 2.79 -49.06 -65.31
N SER A 8 1.75 -48.38 -64.84
CA SER A 8 1.76 -47.11 -64.10
C SER A 8 2.36 -47.28 -62.69
N GLY A 9 3.25 -46.36 -62.29
CA GLY A 9 3.81 -46.28 -60.94
C GLY A 9 3.01 -45.33 -60.03
N ALA A 10 2.61 -45.81 -58.85
CA ALA A 10 1.93 -45.04 -57.81
C ALA A 10 2.93 -44.17 -57.03
N LEU A 11 2.59 -42.89 -56.82
CA LEU A 11 3.33 -41.95 -55.97
C LEU A 11 2.75 -41.99 -54.54
N THR A 12 3.45 -42.63 -53.62
CA THR A 12 3.18 -42.56 -52.17
C THR A 12 3.81 -41.31 -51.56
N ALA A 13 2.99 -40.38 -51.05
CA ALA A 13 3.45 -39.21 -50.31
C ALA A 13 3.69 -39.56 -48.82
N LEU A 14 4.91 -39.36 -48.34
CA LEU A 14 5.30 -39.50 -46.93
C LEU A 14 4.99 -38.19 -46.18
N PHE A 15 4.10 -38.27 -45.18
CA PHE A 15 3.83 -37.18 -44.23
C PHE A 15 4.88 -37.23 -43.10
N ALA A 16 5.78 -36.24 -43.06
CA ALA A 16 6.72 -36.06 -41.94
C ALA A 16 6.05 -35.26 -40.82
N MET A 17 5.81 -35.88 -39.66
CA MET A 17 5.42 -35.17 -38.44
C MET A 17 6.65 -34.53 -37.80
N ALA A 18 6.71 -33.19 -37.79
CA ALA A 18 7.71 -32.44 -37.05
C ALA A 18 7.34 -32.43 -35.56
N LEU A 19 8.17 -33.04 -34.70
CA LEU A 19 8.10 -32.84 -33.25
C LEU A 19 8.69 -31.47 -32.91
N ALA A 20 7.87 -30.56 -32.41
CA ALA A 20 8.36 -29.32 -31.80
C ALA A 20 8.97 -29.64 -30.41
N PRO A 21 10.15 -29.08 -30.07
CA PRO A 21 10.72 -29.23 -28.74
C PRO A 21 9.87 -28.48 -27.69
N PRO A 22 9.82 -28.97 -26.43
CA PRO A 22 9.14 -28.29 -25.35
C PRO A 22 9.80 -26.92 -25.10
N SER A 23 8.96 -25.89 -25.08
CA SER A 23 9.37 -24.52 -24.77
C SER A 23 9.65 -24.42 -23.27
N THR A 24 10.92 -24.34 -22.88
CA THR A 24 11.30 -23.94 -21.52
C THR A 24 11.04 -22.43 -21.39
N SER A 25 9.94 -22.05 -20.75
CA SER A 25 9.69 -20.66 -20.36
C SER A 25 10.79 -20.21 -19.39
N PRO A 26 11.36 -19.01 -19.55
CA PRO A 26 12.28 -18.46 -18.57
C PRO A 26 11.53 -18.21 -17.25
N ASP A 27 12.11 -18.63 -16.13
CA ASP A 27 11.64 -18.33 -14.78
C ASP A 27 11.36 -16.84 -14.66
N VAL A 28 10.09 -16.49 -14.45
CA VAL A 28 9.69 -15.15 -14.02
C VAL A 28 10.41 -14.90 -12.68
N PRO A 29 11.11 -13.77 -12.49
CA PRO A 29 11.67 -13.43 -11.19
C PRO A 29 10.53 -13.38 -10.18
N THR A 30 10.39 -14.47 -9.42
CA THR A 30 9.34 -14.62 -8.44
C THR A 30 9.78 -13.79 -7.26
N THR A 31 9.05 -12.70 -6.97
CA THR A 31 9.17 -11.99 -5.69
C THR A 31 9.23 -13.06 -4.58
N PRO A 32 10.19 -13.01 -3.65
CA PRO A 32 10.32 -14.05 -2.64
C PRO A 32 8.96 -14.30 -1.99
N PRO A 33 8.53 -15.57 -1.86
CA PRO A 33 7.21 -15.87 -1.32
C PRO A 33 7.12 -15.31 0.11
N SER A 34 5.95 -14.78 0.46
CA SER A 34 5.64 -14.38 1.83
C SER A 34 5.86 -15.55 2.79
N PRO A 35 6.18 -15.30 4.07
CA PRO A 35 6.37 -16.37 5.03
C PRO A 35 5.13 -17.26 5.14
N ALA A 36 5.33 -18.56 5.37
CA ALA A 36 4.24 -19.51 5.56
C ALA A 36 3.55 -19.35 6.94
N GLU A 37 4.28 -18.90 7.96
CA GLU A 37 3.72 -18.57 9.27
C GLU A 37 2.97 -17.24 9.20
N ARG A 38 1.77 -17.18 9.79
CA ARG A 38 0.95 -15.97 9.81
C ARG A 38 1.57 -14.90 10.72
N ILE A 39 1.77 -13.71 10.19
CA ILE A 39 2.29 -12.57 10.94
C ILE A 39 1.22 -12.02 11.89
N ARG A 40 1.68 -11.36 12.95
CA ARG A 40 0.83 -10.52 13.82
C ARG A 40 1.36 -9.10 13.79
N VAL A 41 0.45 -8.13 13.88
CA VAL A 41 0.80 -6.71 14.02
C VAL A 41 0.08 -6.18 15.24
N GLU A 42 0.84 -5.58 16.14
CA GLU A 42 0.35 -5.04 17.40
C GLU A 42 0.66 -3.54 17.48
N VAL A 43 -0.21 -2.80 18.15
CA VAL A 43 0.00 -1.38 18.41
C VAL A 43 0.75 -1.26 19.73
N ALA A 44 2.02 -0.84 19.69
CA ALA A 44 2.79 -0.55 20.89
C ALA A 44 2.37 0.79 21.51
N THR A 45 2.24 1.81 20.67
CA THR A 45 1.87 3.16 21.12
C THR A 45 1.06 3.86 20.04
N VAL A 46 0.09 4.67 20.48
CA VAL A 46 -0.68 5.61 19.64
C VAL A 46 -0.49 7.02 20.21
N ASN A 47 -0.26 7.99 19.35
CA ASN A 47 -0.18 9.39 19.72
C ASN A 47 -0.67 10.28 18.57
N GLY A 48 -1.44 11.32 18.86
CA GLY A 48 -1.86 12.30 17.86
C GLY A 48 -3.33 12.68 18.00
N SER A 49 -3.67 13.87 17.51
CA SER A 49 -5.03 14.41 17.60
C SER A 49 -6.02 13.74 16.64
N GLY A 50 -5.51 13.05 15.60
CA GLY A 50 -6.31 12.28 14.64
C GLY A 50 -6.43 10.80 14.97
N CYS A 51 -5.93 10.37 16.13
CA CYS A 51 -6.17 9.02 16.63
C CYS A 51 -6.07 8.96 18.15
N PRO A 52 -7.10 9.43 18.86
CA PRO A 52 -7.18 9.25 20.31
C PRO A 52 -7.05 7.77 20.73
N ASN A 53 -6.67 7.54 21.98
CA ASN A 53 -6.52 6.16 22.46
C ASN A 53 -7.83 5.38 22.31
N GLY A 54 -7.75 4.17 21.73
CA GLY A 54 -8.91 3.33 21.46
C GLY A 54 -9.63 3.58 20.14
N THR A 55 -9.18 4.53 19.31
CA THR A 55 -9.81 4.84 18.01
C THR A 55 -9.13 4.19 16.81
N VAL A 56 -8.09 3.38 17.06
CA VAL A 56 -7.28 2.70 16.04
C VAL A 56 -7.37 1.19 16.22
N ALA A 57 -7.60 0.48 15.12
CA ALA A 57 -7.50 -0.97 15.05
C ALA A 57 -6.52 -1.39 13.94
N VAL A 58 -5.73 -2.43 14.22
CA VAL A 58 -4.77 -2.99 13.26
C VAL A 58 -5.03 -4.48 13.05
N ALA A 59 -4.94 -4.94 11.81
CA ALA A 59 -5.13 -6.35 11.47
C ALA A 59 -4.19 -6.79 10.35
N ALA A 60 -3.56 -7.96 10.50
CA ALA A 60 -2.76 -8.58 9.45
C ALA A 60 -3.64 -9.37 8.48
N ALA A 61 -3.37 -9.22 7.18
CA ALA A 61 -4.00 -10.01 6.13
C ALA A 61 -3.69 -11.51 6.34
N PRO A 62 -4.63 -12.43 6.06
CA PRO A 62 -4.41 -13.86 6.25
C PRO A 62 -3.27 -14.45 5.41
N ASP A 63 -2.92 -13.80 4.30
CA ASP A 63 -1.89 -14.21 3.35
C ASP A 63 -0.54 -13.50 3.57
N ASN A 64 -0.39 -12.75 4.67
CA ASN A 64 0.81 -11.97 5.01
C ASN A 64 1.19 -10.90 3.97
N SER A 65 0.33 -10.59 3.00
CA SER A 65 0.62 -9.61 1.95
C SER A 65 0.53 -8.16 2.44
N ALA A 66 -0.21 -7.93 3.52
CA ALA A 66 -0.49 -6.60 4.03
C ALA A 66 -0.92 -6.60 5.50
N PHE A 67 -0.98 -5.41 6.09
CA PHE A 67 -1.81 -5.15 7.26
C PHE A 67 -2.68 -3.91 7.02
N THR A 68 -3.81 -3.84 7.72
CA THR A 68 -4.74 -2.71 7.64
C THR A 68 -4.73 -1.91 8.93
N VAL A 69 -4.83 -0.60 8.80
CA VAL A 69 -5.10 0.32 9.92
C VAL A 69 -6.46 0.96 9.68
N THR A 70 -7.35 0.82 10.66
CA THR A 70 -8.69 1.42 10.65
C THR A 70 -8.77 2.48 11.72
N TYR A 71 -9.32 3.64 11.35
CA TYR A 71 -9.51 4.79 12.23
C TYR A 71 -11.02 5.00 12.45
N SER A 72 -11.38 5.42 13.66
CA SER A 72 -12.77 5.75 14.02
C SER A 72 -12.98 7.21 14.45
N ASP A 73 -11.90 7.98 14.58
CA ASP A 73 -11.94 9.41 14.91
C ASP A 73 -10.71 10.09 14.28
N TYR A 74 -10.84 10.47 13.00
CA TYR A 74 -9.75 11.08 12.24
C TYR A 74 -10.26 12.07 11.19
N LEU A 75 -10.70 13.23 11.68
CA LEU A 75 -11.25 14.31 10.86
C LEU A 75 -10.50 15.62 11.09
N ALA A 76 -9.94 16.18 10.02
CA ALA A 76 -9.41 17.54 9.99
C ALA A 76 -10.45 18.48 9.38
N SER A 77 -10.62 19.67 9.95
CA SER A 77 -11.59 20.66 9.47
C SER A 77 -11.11 22.09 9.63
N ALA A 78 -11.58 22.99 8.76
CA ALA A 78 -11.29 24.42 8.84
C ALA A 78 -12.45 25.23 8.25
N GLY A 79 -12.71 26.42 8.81
CA GLY A 79 -13.71 27.39 8.36
C GLY A 79 -14.54 27.93 9.53
N ASP A 80 -15.61 28.65 9.21
CA ASP A 80 -16.44 29.44 10.14
C ASP A 80 -16.91 28.74 11.44
N GLN A 81 -16.99 27.40 11.46
CA GLN A 81 -17.46 26.63 12.63
C GLN A 81 -16.44 25.58 13.14
N SER A 82 -15.17 25.67 12.71
CA SER A 82 -14.10 24.75 13.13
C SER A 82 -13.22 25.38 14.20
N ASP A 83 -12.69 24.57 15.13
CA ASP A 83 -11.66 25.04 16.04
C ASP A 83 -10.39 25.42 15.24
N PRO A 84 -9.72 26.55 15.55
CA PRO A 84 -8.46 26.95 14.92
C PRO A 84 -7.37 25.86 14.87
N VAL A 85 -7.40 24.86 15.74
CA VAL A 85 -6.42 23.75 15.73
C VAL A 85 -6.87 22.52 14.94
N ASP A 86 -8.13 22.44 14.52
CA ASP A 86 -8.68 21.26 13.81
C ASP A 86 -8.24 21.17 12.35
N PHE A 87 -7.63 22.22 11.82
CA PHE A 87 -7.15 22.27 10.43
C PHE A 87 -6.07 21.24 10.15
N ARG A 88 -5.42 20.68 11.20
CA ARG A 88 -4.40 19.65 11.12
C ARG A 88 -4.64 18.58 12.18
N LYS A 89 -4.82 17.34 11.73
CA LYS A 89 -4.84 16.14 12.58
C LYS A 89 -3.74 15.20 12.13
N ASN A 90 -3.05 14.58 13.07
CA ASN A 90 -2.06 13.55 12.76
C ASN A 90 -2.29 12.31 13.61
N CYS A 91 -1.78 11.19 13.12
CA CYS A 91 -1.73 9.94 13.87
C CYS A 91 -0.34 9.32 13.76
N GLN A 92 0.37 9.28 14.88
CA GLN A 92 1.65 8.60 15.07
C GLN A 92 1.40 7.25 15.75
N LEU A 93 1.61 6.19 14.99
CA LEU A 93 1.58 4.81 15.46
C LEU A 93 3.01 4.29 15.61
N SER A 94 3.24 3.52 16.67
CA SER A 94 4.39 2.64 16.81
C SER A 94 3.88 1.21 16.82
N LEU A 95 4.25 0.43 15.80
CA LEU A 95 3.72 -0.90 15.55
C LEU A 95 4.81 -1.96 15.76
N ILE A 96 4.44 -3.08 16.36
CA ILE A 96 5.27 -4.28 16.45
C ILE A 96 4.77 -5.25 15.39
N VAL A 97 5.61 -5.53 14.38
CA VAL A 97 5.33 -6.56 13.38
C VAL A 97 6.11 -7.81 13.76
N HIS A 98 5.38 -8.89 14.03
CA HIS A 98 5.94 -10.20 14.33
C HIS A 98 6.23 -10.94 13.03
N ALA A 99 7.35 -10.58 12.40
CA ALA A 99 7.92 -11.31 11.27
C ALA A 99 8.66 -12.57 11.75
N PRO A 100 8.65 -13.67 10.96
CA PRO A 100 9.49 -14.84 11.22
C PRO A 100 10.98 -14.50 11.23
N VAL A 101 11.76 -15.26 12.00
CA VAL A 101 13.18 -14.95 12.30
C VAL A 101 14.09 -14.91 11.08
N ASP A 102 13.74 -15.68 10.05
CA ASP A 102 14.45 -15.84 8.78
C ASP A 102 13.97 -14.87 7.70
N TYR A 103 13.03 -13.97 8.01
CA TYR A 103 12.48 -12.99 7.09
C TYR A 103 12.67 -11.56 7.58
N THR A 104 12.81 -10.66 6.62
CA THR A 104 12.61 -9.22 6.83
C THR A 104 11.51 -8.71 5.89
N TYR A 105 10.96 -7.56 6.25
CA TYR A 105 9.89 -6.90 5.54
C TYR A 105 10.19 -5.43 5.27
N ALA A 106 9.50 -4.89 4.28
CA ALA A 106 9.43 -3.47 3.99
C ALA A 106 7.99 -3.08 3.63
N ILE A 107 7.68 -1.79 3.71
CA ILE A 107 6.42 -1.26 3.17
C ILE A 107 6.60 -1.01 1.67
N ALA A 108 5.97 -1.84 0.84
CA ALA A 108 6.04 -1.73 -0.62
C ALA A 108 5.16 -0.60 -1.15
N SER A 109 3.95 -0.53 -0.62
CA SER A 109 2.91 0.39 -1.05
C SER A 109 1.91 0.59 0.08
N VAL A 110 1.29 1.76 0.11
CA VAL A 110 0.21 2.06 1.05
C VAL A 110 -0.94 2.67 0.28
N ASP A 111 -2.14 2.11 0.44
CA ASP A 111 -3.37 2.76 -0.04
C ASP A 111 -4.05 3.50 1.10
N TYR A 112 -4.37 4.76 0.86
CA TYR A 112 -5.20 5.61 1.71
C TYR A 112 -6.52 5.89 1.01
N ARG A 113 -7.56 6.07 1.82
CA ARG A 113 -8.88 6.45 1.35
C ARG A 113 -9.60 7.22 2.44
N GLY A 114 -10.57 8.01 2.00
CA GLY A 114 -11.41 8.78 2.89
C GLY A 114 -12.43 9.60 2.12
N TYR A 115 -13.02 10.57 2.79
CA TYR A 115 -13.94 11.53 2.20
C TYR A 115 -13.45 12.96 2.44
N ALA A 116 -13.73 13.86 1.51
CA ALA A 116 -13.46 15.28 1.71
C ALA A 116 -14.60 16.14 1.16
N SER A 117 -14.96 17.16 1.94
CA SER A 117 -15.81 18.27 1.51
C SER A 117 -15.01 19.55 1.61
N LEU A 118 -14.56 20.08 0.48
CA LEU A 118 -13.70 21.24 0.37
C LEU A 118 -14.45 22.33 -0.39
N GLN A 119 -14.58 23.51 0.21
CA GLN A 119 -15.13 24.68 -0.47
C GLN A 119 -14.16 25.21 -1.54
N SER A 120 -14.67 26.05 -2.46
CA SER A 120 -13.82 26.70 -3.47
C SER A 120 -12.68 27.47 -2.82
N GLY A 121 -11.45 27.31 -3.33
CA GLY A 121 -10.25 27.96 -2.80
C GLY A 121 -9.63 27.29 -1.56
N VAL A 122 -10.24 26.22 -1.04
CA VAL A 122 -9.68 25.39 0.03
C VAL A 122 -8.93 24.20 -0.57
N SER A 123 -7.88 23.74 0.08
CA SER A 123 -7.20 22.49 -0.28
C SER A 123 -7.14 21.50 0.88
N GLY A 124 -7.35 20.23 0.58
CA GLY A 124 -7.12 19.11 1.48
C GLY A 124 -5.76 18.50 1.19
N MET A 125 -5.10 17.96 2.22
CA MET A 125 -3.84 17.24 2.08
C MET A 125 -3.83 16.01 2.98
N GLU A 126 -3.42 14.89 2.41
CA GLU A 126 -2.98 13.70 3.14
C GLU A 126 -1.45 13.68 3.05
N LYS A 127 -0.79 13.36 4.16
CA LYS A 127 0.66 13.19 4.21
C LYS A 127 1.00 12.01 5.10
N ALA A 128 1.87 11.15 4.63
CA ALA A 128 2.32 9.99 5.37
C ALA A 128 3.85 9.86 5.40
N SER A 129 4.36 9.24 6.46
CA SER A 129 5.75 8.79 6.55
C SER A 129 5.86 7.52 7.36
N TYR A 130 6.77 6.63 6.97
CA TYR A 130 6.98 5.34 7.62
C TYR A 130 8.47 5.04 7.74
N TYR A 131 8.90 4.62 8.93
CA TYR A 131 10.31 4.38 9.25
C TYR A 131 10.44 3.38 10.40
N PHE A 132 11.56 2.65 10.44
CA PHE A 132 11.88 1.78 11.57
C PHE A 132 12.54 2.55 12.70
N GLN A 133 12.28 2.12 13.94
CA GLN A 133 12.93 2.70 15.11
C GLN A 133 14.46 2.66 14.97
N GLY A 134 15.10 3.81 15.17
CA GLY A 134 16.55 3.98 15.03
C GLY A 134 17.03 4.30 13.62
N SER A 135 16.14 4.36 12.63
CA SER A 135 16.48 4.86 11.29
C SER A 135 16.66 6.38 11.30
N PRO A 136 17.72 6.93 10.67
CA PRO A 136 18.02 8.36 10.66
C PRO A 136 17.16 9.17 9.68
N GLU A 137 16.61 8.52 8.65
CA GLU A 137 15.80 9.17 7.61
C GLU A 137 14.33 8.80 7.73
N THR A 138 13.47 9.81 7.57
CA THR A 138 12.02 9.63 7.43
C THR A 138 11.58 10.33 6.16
N LYS A 139 11.38 9.55 5.09
CA LYS A 139 10.78 10.07 3.86
C LYS A 139 9.27 10.20 4.05
N SER A 140 8.69 11.26 3.49
CA SER A 140 7.26 11.50 3.56
C SER A 140 6.68 11.74 2.18
N GLU A 141 5.54 11.14 1.90
CA GLU A 141 4.74 11.38 0.70
C GLU A 141 3.57 12.32 1.02
N SER A 142 3.06 13.04 0.04
CA SER A 142 1.94 13.97 0.26
C SER A 142 1.04 14.07 -0.97
N HIS A 143 -0.26 13.96 -0.73
CA HIS A 143 -1.30 14.00 -1.74
C HIS A 143 -2.22 15.18 -1.47
N ARG A 144 -2.65 15.88 -2.52
CA ARG A 144 -3.45 17.11 -2.38
C ARG A 144 -4.69 17.09 -3.24
N TRP A 145 -5.78 17.60 -2.66
CA TRP A 145 -7.06 17.80 -3.32
C TRP A 145 -7.44 19.28 -3.25
N ARG A 146 -8.02 19.81 -4.32
CA ARG A 146 -8.43 21.21 -4.41
C ARG A 146 -9.95 21.29 -4.48
N GLY A 147 -10.53 22.20 -3.71
CA GLY A 147 -11.95 22.51 -3.77
C GLY A 147 -12.31 23.34 -5.02
N PRO A 148 -13.60 23.36 -5.41
CA PRO A 148 -14.70 22.66 -4.76
C PRO A 148 -14.61 21.14 -4.97
N TYR A 149 -14.73 20.38 -3.88
CA TYR A 149 -14.60 18.92 -3.87
C TYR A 149 -15.55 18.35 -2.83
N ALA A 150 -16.29 17.29 -3.16
CA ALA A 150 -17.27 16.69 -2.26
C ALA A 150 -17.44 15.20 -2.60
N ASP A 151 -16.38 14.42 -2.43
CA ASP A 151 -16.35 13.02 -2.85
C ASP A 151 -15.37 12.20 -2.00
N ASN A 152 -15.37 10.89 -2.21
CA ASN A 152 -14.34 10.00 -1.73
C ASN A 152 -13.03 10.27 -2.44
N TRP A 153 -11.95 10.34 -1.68
CA TRP A 153 -10.59 10.45 -2.20
C TRP A 153 -9.80 9.17 -1.93
N GLN A 154 -8.81 8.91 -2.78
CA GLN A 154 -7.88 7.80 -2.65
C GLN A 154 -6.49 8.28 -3.04
N ALA A 155 -5.47 7.74 -2.37
CA ALA A 155 -4.08 7.99 -2.68
C ALA A 155 -3.27 6.72 -2.45
N THR A 156 -2.22 6.54 -3.24
CA THR A 156 -1.31 5.39 -3.11
C THR A 156 0.12 5.87 -3.06
N ASP A 157 0.83 5.48 -2.00
CA ASP A 157 2.28 5.54 -1.94
C ASP A 157 2.83 4.25 -2.55
N THR A 158 3.92 4.35 -3.32
CA THR A 158 4.64 3.17 -3.83
C THR A 158 6.13 3.48 -3.88
N LYS A 159 6.94 2.51 -3.47
CA LYS A 159 8.39 2.55 -3.66
C LYS A 159 8.81 1.37 -4.54
N PRO A 160 9.70 1.56 -5.52
CA PRO A 160 10.29 0.45 -6.25
C PRO A 160 11.13 -0.41 -5.29
N TRP A 161 11.33 -1.67 -5.64
CA TRP A 161 11.97 -2.67 -4.77
C TRP A 161 13.34 -2.25 -4.24
N GLU A 162 14.14 -1.63 -5.11
CA GLU A 162 15.48 -1.12 -4.83
C GLU A 162 15.52 0.02 -3.79
N ASP A 163 14.42 0.76 -3.65
CA ASP A 163 14.29 1.91 -2.73
C ASP A 163 13.52 1.55 -1.45
N LEU A 164 13.17 0.27 -1.27
CA LEU A 164 12.47 -0.19 -0.09
C LEU A 164 13.36 -0.09 1.15
N ASP A 165 12.84 0.59 2.17
CA ASP A 165 13.43 0.61 3.49
C ASP A 165 13.10 -0.72 4.17
N TRP A 166 14.11 -1.57 4.36
CA TRP A 166 13.97 -2.90 4.96
C TRP A 166 14.17 -2.86 6.46
N ALA A 167 13.37 -3.62 7.21
CA ALA A 167 13.63 -3.86 8.62
C ALA A 167 14.99 -4.56 8.79
N PRO A 168 15.80 -4.19 9.80
CA PRO A 168 17.08 -4.86 10.04
C PRO A 168 16.85 -6.32 10.46
N CYS A 169 17.52 -7.25 9.78
CA CYS A 169 17.51 -8.66 10.14
C CYS A 169 18.03 -8.89 11.57
N GLY A 170 17.41 -9.83 12.29
CA GLY A 170 17.82 -10.20 13.65
C GLY A 170 17.55 -9.16 14.75
N ALA A 171 16.96 -8.02 14.42
CA ALA A 171 16.62 -6.98 15.40
C ALA A 171 15.11 -6.69 15.40
N LYS A 172 14.51 -6.69 16.60
CA LYS A 172 13.14 -6.21 16.78
C LYS A 172 13.18 -4.68 16.80
N ARG A 173 12.57 -4.06 15.78
CA ARG A 173 12.38 -2.61 15.66
C ARG A 173 10.92 -2.33 15.41
N ASN A 174 10.37 -1.37 16.15
CA ASN A 174 9.02 -0.91 15.88
C ASN A 174 8.99 -0.22 14.52
N LEU A 175 7.93 -0.49 13.76
CA LEU A 175 7.56 0.28 12.58
C LEU A 175 6.79 1.51 13.07
N ASN A 176 7.35 2.69 12.84
CA ASN A 176 6.66 3.95 13.14
C ASN A 176 5.98 4.45 11.88
N VAL A 177 4.69 4.76 11.99
CA VAL A 177 3.86 5.29 10.91
C VAL A 177 3.28 6.60 11.41
N ASN A 178 3.48 7.68 10.66
CA ASN A 178 2.80 8.94 10.90
C ASN A 178 1.97 9.30 9.67
N THR A 179 0.65 9.41 9.84
CA THR A 179 -0.25 9.97 8.84
C THR A 179 -0.73 11.34 9.31
N GLU A 180 -1.16 12.16 8.38
CA GLU A 180 -1.60 13.51 8.66
C GLU A 180 -2.64 13.99 7.65
N LEU A 181 -3.74 14.54 8.15
CA LEU A 181 -4.72 15.28 7.36
C LEU A 181 -4.61 16.78 7.62
N ARG A 182 -4.65 17.57 6.55
CA ARG A 182 -4.79 19.03 6.63
C ARG A 182 -5.93 19.54 5.78
N VAL A 183 -6.61 20.56 6.28
CA VAL A 183 -7.51 21.42 5.51
C VAL A 183 -6.93 22.82 5.54
N LEU A 184 -6.51 23.31 4.38
CA LEU A 184 -5.83 24.58 4.21
C LEU A 184 -6.76 25.56 3.52
N ILE A 185 -7.23 26.55 4.29
CA ILE A 185 -7.99 27.67 3.78
C ILE A 185 -7.04 28.57 2.97
N GLY A 186 -7.45 28.96 1.76
CA GLY A 186 -6.73 29.93 0.95
C GLY A 186 -6.82 31.37 1.51
N GLY A 187 -6.58 32.37 0.67
CA GLY A 187 -6.62 33.78 1.08
C GLY A 187 -8.02 34.34 1.42
N SER A 188 -9.08 33.54 1.28
CA SER A 188 -10.46 33.94 1.57
C SER A 188 -11.10 32.93 2.51
N ASP A 189 -11.70 33.41 3.59
CA ASP A 189 -12.46 32.57 4.53
C ASP A 189 -13.70 32.00 3.80
N PRO A 190 -13.78 30.69 3.59
CA PRO A 190 -15.01 30.09 3.09
C PRO A 190 -16.02 30.26 4.22
N GLY A 191 -17.09 31.01 4.01
CA GLY A 191 -18.20 31.14 4.98
C GLY A 191 -18.95 29.83 5.29
N ARG A 192 -18.30 28.67 5.11
CA ARG A 192 -18.71 27.29 5.38
C ARG A 192 -17.48 26.44 5.73
N THR A 193 -17.65 25.52 6.67
CA THR A 193 -16.62 24.53 7.03
C THR A 193 -16.25 23.64 5.85
N SER A 194 -14.94 23.39 5.70
CA SER A 194 -14.36 22.32 4.89
C SER A 194 -13.76 21.25 5.79
N PHE A 195 -13.82 19.99 5.38
CA PHE A 195 -13.25 18.88 6.14
C PHE A 195 -12.68 17.78 5.25
N MET A 196 -11.78 16.99 5.82
CA MET A 196 -11.20 15.80 5.23
C MET A 196 -11.08 14.74 6.33
N THR A 197 -11.50 13.51 6.03
CA THR A 197 -11.53 12.42 7.01
C THR A 197 -10.97 11.12 6.44
N MET A 198 -10.36 10.32 7.32
CA MET A 198 -9.98 8.91 7.11
C MET A 198 -10.72 7.95 8.07
N ASP A 199 -11.73 8.43 8.81
CA ASP A 199 -12.52 7.59 9.70
C ASP A 199 -13.50 6.69 8.95
N SER A 200 -13.77 5.53 9.54
CA SER A 200 -14.72 4.55 9.02
C SER A 200 -16.04 4.71 9.77
N THR A 201 -16.83 5.74 9.46
CA THR A 201 -18.18 5.84 10.03
C THR A 201 -19.13 4.80 9.42
N ASP A 202 -19.13 4.57 8.10
CA ASP A 202 -20.01 3.57 7.46
C ASP A 202 -19.39 2.79 6.27
N THR A 203 -18.14 3.07 5.89
CA THR A 203 -17.52 2.57 4.63
C THR A 203 -16.21 1.83 4.82
N LYS A 204 -16.05 1.03 5.89
CA LYS A 204 -14.83 0.22 6.16
C LYS A 204 -13.54 0.96 5.79
N VAL A 205 -13.42 2.25 6.04
CA VAL A 205 -12.26 3.05 5.58
C VAL A 205 -11.03 2.55 6.32
N SER A 206 -10.02 2.14 5.57
CA SER A 206 -8.79 1.59 6.12
C SER A 206 -7.61 1.95 5.24
N SER A 207 -6.49 2.26 5.86
CA SER A 207 -5.20 2.30 5.19
C SER A 207 -4.69 0.86 5.02
N VAL A 208 -4.25 0.50 3.83
CA VAL A 208 -3.73 -0.84 3.52
C VAL A 208 -2.24 -0.74 3.26
N TYR A 209 -1.43 -1.27 4.18
CA TYR A 209 0.02 -1.29 4.10
C TYR A 209 0.48 -2.63 3.52
N ARG A 210 0.88 -2.64 2.25
CA ARG A 210 1.38 -3.83 1.57
C ARG A 210 2.83 -4.08 1.93
N LEU A 211 3.13 -5.33 2.26
CA LEU A 211 4.43 -5.79 2.70
C LEU A 211 5.19 -6.41 1.53
N ALA A 212 6.46 -6.02 1.41
CA ALA A 212 7.45 -6.76 0.63
C ALA A 212 8.20 -7.70 1.58
N TRP A 213 8.55 -8.90 1.12
CA TRP A 213 9.26 -9.90 1.91
C TRP A 213 10.58 -10.30 1.25
N LYS A 214 11.63 -10.47 2.05
CA LYS A 214 12.84 -11.17 1.62
C LYS A 214 13.41 -11.98 2.78
N GLN A 215 14.13 -13.04 2.45
CA GLN A 215 14.85 -13.82 3.45
C GLN A 215 16.03 -13.02 3.98
N CYS A 216 16.26 -13.14 5.29
CA CYS A 216 17.49 -12.69 5.90
C CYS A 216 18.64 -13.60 5.46
N PRO A 217 19.84 -13.06 5.21
CA PRO A 217 21.01 -13.88 4.96
C PRO A 217 21.19 -14.87 6.12
N SER A 218 21.46 -16.13 5.81
CA SER A 218 21.93 -17.09 6.81
C SER A 218 23.25 -16.57 7.37
N SER A 219 23.24 -16.20 8.65
CA SER A 219 24.41 -15.77 9.40
C SER A 219 25.46 -16.87 9.51
#